data_AF-A0A955KRD1-F1
#
_entry.id   AF-A0A955KRD1-F1
#
_cell.length_a   1.000
_cell.length_b   1.000
_cell.length_c   1.000
_cell.angle_alpha   90.00
_cell.angle_beta   90.00
_cell.angle_gamma   90.00
#
_symmetry.space_group_name_H-M   'P 1'
#
loop_
_entity.id
_entity.type
_entity.pdbx_description
1 polymer ?
#
loop_
_entity_poly.entity_id
_entity_poly.type
_entity_poly.pdbx_seq_one_letter_code
_entity_poly.pdbx_strand_id
1 'polypeptide(L)'
;MPKADLKHPTENESVGHTTPQEKTSLRQRWGAARRTHKIVAILGVLCVFMLTLAVVLGAVTYSSAKKMQTQATAAQATAGQVYSSFKNQNLPETAAHIQTLKTQLDEIEHTYSSLGVYSAIPVARTYYIDGTEGIAAARAGLAAAEKSIAAMEPYADVLGFSGESSFEGGTIEDRLAVLLQTLDKVNPELDAISVDLGQMDAYLAQIDESNYPDSIRGQPVKEYIVQAKELSAGAHSALSEFRPVINQLPSVAGATEGKKKYLVLFQNDNELRPTGGFLTAYAIISVENGKVEAEKSDDIYELDQQYRATQDIPEKLGKYLTTESAWNLRDMNISPDFATSMDQFYTEYQTVSGEEQDIDGIIAIDTEFLLSLITLL
;
A
#
# COMPACT_ATOMS: atom_id res chain seq x y z
N MET A 1 23.30 -12.55 109.30
CA MET A 1 22.61 -12.69 110.59
C MET A 1 21.11 -12.79 110.32
N PRO A 2 20.32 -13.66 110.98
CA PRO A 2 20.62 -15.00 111.51
C PRO A 2 19.54 -16.08 111.15
N LYS A 3 19.93 -17.36 111.32
CA LYS A 3 19.15 -18.54 111.81
C LYS A 3 17.90 -19.01 111.03
N ALA A 4 17.92 -20.20 110.42
CA ALA A 4 17.73 -21.54 111.02
C ALA A 4 16.28 -21.84 111.39
N ASP A 5 15.65 -22.84 110.76
CA ASP A 5 15.23 -24.05 111.49
C ASP A 5 14.77 -25.20 110.58
N LEU A 6 15.13 -26.41 111.04
CA LEU A 6 14.82 -27.71 110.47
C LEU A 6 13.46 -28.22 110.98
N LYS A 7 12.68 -28.91 110.12
CA LYS A 7 11.94 -30.13 110.49
C LYS A 7 11.42 -30.90 109.27
N HIS A 8 11.74 -32.19 109.25
CA HIS A 8 11.23 -33.24 108.35
C HIS A 8 9.83 -33.76 108.81
N PRO A 9 9.24 -34.81 108.20
CA PRO A 9 8.27 -34.78 107.10
C PRO A 9 6.92 -35.38 107.53
N THR A 10 5.91 -35.45 106.65
CA THR A 10 4.92 -36.55 106.62
C THR A 10 4.07 -36.45 105.36
N GLU A 11 3.93 -37.58 104.68
CA GLU A 11 2.95 -37.85 103.63
C GLU A 11 1.52 -37.66 104.16
N ASN A 12 0.63 -37.09 103.35
CA ASN A 12 -0.55 -37.84 102.91
C ASN A 12 -1.26 -37.18 101.73
N GLU A 13 -1.71 -38.02 100.82
CA GLU A 13 -2.48 -37.70 99.63
C GLU A 13 -3.89 -37.18 99.98
N SER A 14 -4.38 -36.23 99.20
CA SER A 14 -5.58 -36.38 98.34
C SER A 14 -6.11 -35.00 97.93
N VAL A 15 -6.01 -34.73 96.63
CA VAL A 15 -6.46 -33.50 95.97
C VAL A 15 -7.90 -33.71 95.51
N GLY A 16 -8.79 -32.83 95.93
CA GLY A 16 -10.17 -32.75 95.45
C GLY A 16 -10.52 -31.33 95.01
N HIS A 17 -10.91 -31.23 93.73
CA HIS A 17 -11.71 -30.17 93.07
C HIS A 17 -11.04 -28.88 92.55
N THR A 18 -10.92 -28.80 91.21
CA THR A 18 -11.17 -27.58 90.41
C THR A 18 -11.78 -27.91 89.03
N THR A 19 -13.03 -27.47 88.87
CA THR A 19 -13.74 -26.76 87.77
C THR A 19 -13.42 -26.98 86.26
N PRO A 20 -14.44 -26.96 85.36
CA PRO A 20 -14.33 -27.35 83.95
C PRO A 20 -14.18 -26.12 83.02
N GLN A 21 -12.98 -25.89 82.48
CA GLN A 21 -12.78 -24.83 81.49
C GLN A 21 -11.64 -25.11 80.51
N GLU A 22 -11.61 -26.29 79.86
CA GLU A 22 -10.56 -26.58 78.87
C GLU A 22 -10.94 -27.59 77.77
N LYS A 23 -12.23 -27.64 77.35
CA LYS A 23 -12.68 -28.59 76.30
C LYS A 23 -13.26 -27.96 75.04
N THR A 24 -13.22 -26.64 74.89
CA THR A 24 -13.75 -25.94 73.70
C THR A 24 -12.70 -25.44 72.71
N SER A 25 -11.40 -25.57 72.99
CA SER A 25 -10.32 -25.05 72.11
C SER A 25 -9.68 -26.09 71.16
N LEU A 26 -9.90 -27.40 71.36
CA LEU A 26 -9.31 -28.44 70.52
C LEU A 26 -10.19 -28.85 69.32
N ARG A 27 -11.53 -28.83 69.46
CA ARG A 27 -12.45 -29.18 68.36
C ARG A 27 -12.52 -28.13 67.24
N GLN A 28 -12.36 -26.84 67.57
CA GLN A 28 -12.33 -25.76 66.57
C GLN A 28 -11.02 -25.75 65.76
N ARG A 29 -9.88 -26.08 66.37
CA ARG A 29 -8.57 -26.17 65.70
C ARG A 29 -8.50 -27.34 64.70
N TRP A 30 -9.18 -28.45 64.99
CA TRP A 30 -9.22 -29.62 64.10
C TRP A 30 -10.10 -29.40 62.85
N GLY A 31 -11.18 -28.62 62.96
CA GLY A 31 -12.00 -28.21 61.81
C GLY A 31 -11.29 -27.22 60.89
N ALA A 32 -10.52 -26.27 61.47
CA ALA A 32 -9.71 -25.31 60.72
C ALA A 32 -8.53 -25.99 59.98
N ALA A 33 -7.83 -26.93 60.62
CA ALA A 33 -6.75 -27.71 60.00
C ALA A 33 -7.24 -28.58 58.83
N ARG A 34 -8.42 -29.23 58.93
CA ARG A 34 -9.02 -29.96 57.80
C ARG A 34 -9.43 -29.04 56.65
N ARG A 35 -9.84 -27.80 56.93
CA ARG A 35 -10.17 -26.79 55.89
C ARG A 35 -8.91 -26.28 55.18
N THR A 36 -7.83 -26.00 55.90
CA THR A 36 -6.55 -25.60 55.30
C THR A 36 -5.93 -26.72 54.48
N HIS A 37 -5.98 -27.98 54.92
CA HIS A 37 -5.53 -29.11 54.10
C HIS A 37 -6.34 -29.28 52.81
N LYS A 38 -7.67 -29.05 52.84
CA LYS A 38 -8.51 -29.05 51.64
C LYS A 38 -8.20 -27.89 50.70
N ILE A 39 -7.98 -26.68 51.23
CA ILE A 39 -7.60 -25.50 50.43
C ILE A 39 -6.22 -25.71 49.80
N VAL A 40 -5.24 -26.21 50.55
CA VAL A 40 -3.89 -26.54 50.04
C VAL A 40 -3.96 -27.65 48.99
N ALA A 41 -4.81 -28.66 49.17
CA ALA A 41 -5.01 -29.70 48.15
C ALA A 41 -5.68 -29.16 46.88
N ILE A 42 -6.69 -28.29 47.02
CA ILE A 42 -7.36 -27.63 45.88
C ILE A 42 -6.38 -26.71 45.13
N LEU A 43 -5.59 -25.91 45.86
CA LEU A 43 -4.55 -25.07 45.29
C LEU A 43 -3.46 -25.90 44.60
N GLY A 44 -3.06 -27.03 45.18
CA GLY A 44 -2.11 -27.97 44.58
C GLY A 44 -2.64 -28.56 43.26
N VAL A 45 -3.91 -28.99 43.23
CA VAL A 45 -4.55 -29.49 42.00
C VAL A 45 -4.67 -28.39 40.94
N LEU A 46 -4.99 -27.16 41.34
CA LEU A 46 -5.10 -26.02 40.43
C LEU A 46 -3.73 -25.60 39.86
N CYS A 47 -2.67 -25.66 40.67
CA CYS A 47 -1.29 -25.45 40.21
C CYS A 47 -0.83 -26.54 39.23
N VAL A 48 -1.12 -27.82 39.51
CA VAL A 48 -0.80 -28.92 38.59
C VAL A 48 -1.59 -28.78 37.29
N PHE A 49 -2.87 -28.42 37.35
CA PHE A 49 -3.69 -28.13 36.17
C PHE A 49 -3.12 -26.98 35.33
N MET A 50 -2.76 -25.85 35.97
CA MET A 50 -2.12 -24.72 35.30
C MET A 50 -0.76 -25.09 34.69
N LEU A 51 0.04 -25.94 35.34
CA LEU A 51 1.31 -26.46 34.81
C LEU A 51 1.09 -27.38 33.61
N THR A 52 0.11 -28.28 33.66
CA THR A 52 -0.23 -29.13 32.51
C THR A 52 -0.76 -28.32 31.34
N LEU A 53 -1.58 -27.30 31.61
CA LEU A 53 -2.07 -26.37 30.60
C LEU A 53 -0.90 -25.60 29.99
N ALA A 54 0.08 -25.15 30.79
CA ALA A 54 1.28 -24.49 30.31
C ALA A 54 2.19 -25.40 29.47
N VAL A 55 2.32 -26.69 29.81
CA VAL A 55 3.09 -27.67 29.02
C VAL A 55 2.39 -28.00 27.70
N VAL A 56 1.08 -28.25 27.73
CA VAL A 56 0.28 -28.48 26.52
C VAL A 56 0.32 -27.24 25.62
N LEU A 57 0.13 -26.05 26.21
CA LEU A 57 0.25 -24.78 25.50
C LEU A 57 1.66 -24.61 24.91
N GLY A 58 2.72 -24.90 25.67
CA GLY A 58 4.10 -24.83 25.20
C GLY A 58 4.39 -25.80 24.05
N ALA A 59 3.87 -27.03 24.11
CA ALA A 59 4.03 -28.02 23.05
C ALA A 59 3.26 -27.65 21.77
N VAL A 60 2.01 -27.19 21.91
CA VAL A 60 1.20 -26.65 20.80
C VAL A 60 1.92 -25.47 20.17
N THR A 61 2.33 -24.48 20.97
CA THR A 61 3.05 -23.30 20.47
C THR A 61 4.36 -23.64 19.78
N TYR A 62 5.14 -24.57 20.33
CA TYR A 62 6.39 -25.01 19.69
C TYR A 62 6.12 -25.69 18.33
N SER A 63 5.17 -26.62 18.29
CA SER A 63 4.82 -27.33 17.06
C SER A 63 4.25 -26.40 15.99
N SER A 64 3.32 -25.51 16.36
CA SER A 64 2.74 -24.50 15.47
C SER A 64 3.80 -23.51 15.00
N ALA A 65 4.70 -23.03 15.87
CA ALA A 65 5.77 -22.12 15.46
C ALA A 65 6.74 -22.76 14.47
N LYS A 66 7.11 -24.04 14.67
CA LYS A 66 7.97 -24.77 13.72
C LYS A 66 7.28 -25.01 12.39
N LYS A 67 6.00 -25.38 12.41
CA LYS A 67 5.20 -25.60 11.20
C LYS A 67 5.02 -24.30 10.42
N MET A 68 4.66 -23.21 11.12
CA MET A 68 4.55 -21.88 10.54
C MET A 68 5.88 -21.39 9.96
N GLN A 69 7.02 -21.67 10.60
CA GLN A 69 8.33 -21.32 10.03
C GLN A 69 8.53 -21.99 8.66
N THR A 70 8.25 -23.30 8.55
CA THR A 70 8.36 -24.03 7.28
C THR A 70 7.38 -23.48 6.24
N GLN A 71 6.13 -23.24 6.63
CA GLN A 71 5.11 -22.69 5.73
C GLN A 71 5.44 -21.26 5.26
N ALA A 72 5.92 -20.41 6.17
CA ALA A 72 6.33 -19.04 5.84
C ALA A 72 7.55 -19.01 4.91
N THR A 73 8.54 -19.88 5.11
CA THR A 73 9.68 -19.99 4.18
C THR A 73 9.23 -20.47 2.79
N ALA A 74 8.29 -21.42 2.71
CA ALA A 74 7.72 -21.85 1.45
C ALA A 74 6.93 -20.72 0.76
N ALA A 75 6.09 -20.01 1.51
CA ALA A 75 5.34 -18.85 1.03
C ALA A 75 6.25 -17.72 0.55
N GLN A 76 7.32 -17.42 1.29
CA GLN A 76 8.32 -16.42 0.88
C GLN A 76 9.02 -16.82 -0.43
N ALA A 77 9.37 -18.11 -0.59
CA ALA A 77 9.95 -18.60 -1.83
C ALA A 77 8.97 -18.47 -3.01
N THR A 78 7.71 -18.86 -2.82
CA THR A 78 6.67 -18.71 -3.86
C THR A 78 6.34 -17.25 -4.17
N ALA A 79 6.34 -16.35 -3.18
CA ALA A 79 6.22 -14.91 -3.41
C ALA A 79 7.38 -14.37 -4.27
N GLY A 80 8.59 -14.85 -4.03
CA GLY A 80 9.74 -14.56 -4.90
C GLY A 80 9.54 -15.07 -6.33
N GLN A 81 8.89 -16.23 -6.49
CA GLN A 81 8.54 -16.77 -7.81
C GLN A 81 7.47 -15.92 -8.51
N VAL A 82 6.41 -15.48 -7.82
CA VAL A 82 5.40 -14.53 -8.35
C VAL A 82 6.10 -13.29 -8.91
N TYR A 83 6.99 -12.67 -8.13
CA TYR A 83 7.74 -11.51 -8.57
C TYR A 83 8.62 -11.83 -9.80
N SER A 84 9.33 -12.95 -9.78
CA SER A 84 10.23 -13.32 -10.88
C SER A 84 9.49 -13.63 -12.18
N SER A 85 8.37 -14.35 -12.12
CA SER A 85 7.54 -14.68 -13.29
C SER A 85 6.87 -13.43 -13.85
N PHE A 86 6.37 -12.53 -12.99
CA PHE A 86 5.81 -11.26 -13.41
C PHE A 86 6.87 -10.39 -14.09
N LYS A 87 8.06 -10.28 -13.50
CA LYS A 87 9.20 -9.55 -14.07
C LYS A 87 9.65 -10.13 -15.41
N ASN A 88 9.59 -11.46 -15.56
CA ASN A 88 9.89 -12.15 -16.81
C ASN A 88 8.69 -12.17 -17.78
N GLN A 89 7.67 -11.35 -17.54
CA GLN A 89 6.53 -11.17 -18.43
C GLN A 89 5.72 -12.48 -18.67
N ASN A 90 5.70 -13.39 -17.70
CA ASN A 90 4.99 -14.67 -17.78
C ASN A 90 3.72 -14.66 -16.92
N LEU A 91 2.59 -14.22 -17.49
CA LEU A 91 1.32 -14.12 -16.75
C LEU A 91 0.77 -15.49 -16.33
N PRO A 92 0.74 -16.54 -17.19
CA PRO A 92 0.24 -17.85 -16.78
C PRO A 92 0.98 -18.43 -15.58
N GLU A 93 2.31 -18.34 -15.56
CA GLU A 93 3.12 -18.82 -14.44
C GLU A 93 2.93 -17.94 -13.19
N THR A 94 2.80 -16.62 -13.37
CA THR A 94 2.48 -15.70 -12.27
C THR A 94 1.15 -16.05 -11.62
N ALA A 95 0.10 -16.28 -12.41
CA ALA A 95 -1.21 -16.70 -11.92
C ALA A 95 -1.13 -18.01 -11.14
N ALA A 96 -0.41 -19.01 -11.67
CA ALA A 96 -0.22 -20.30 -11.00
C ALA A 96 0.52 -20.16 -9.65
N HIS A 97 1.56 -19.34 -9.59
CA HIS A 97 2.27 -19.05 -8.34
C HIS A 97 1.41 -18.28 -7.33
N ILE A 98 0.55 -17.35 -7.78
CA ILE A 98 -0.42 -16.66 -6.90
C ILE A 98 -1.39 -17.68 -6.28
N GLN A 99 -1.94 -18.63 -7.06
CA GLN A 99 -2.83 -19.66 -6.50
C GLN A 99 -2.12 -20.57 -5.49
N THR A 100 -0.87 -20.92 -5.77
CA THR A 100 -0.03 -21.68 -4.83
C THR A 100 0.18 -20.90 -3.53
N LEU A 101 0.47 -19.60 -3.64
CA LEU A 101 0.68 -18.71 -2.50
C LEU A 101 -0.61 -18.51 -1.67
N LYS A 102 -1.78 -18.42 -2.32
CA LYS A 102 -3.09 -18.41 -1.63
C LYS A 102 -3.30 -19.69 -0.81
N THR A 103 -3.01 -20.85 -1.39
CA THR A 103 -3.10 -22.14 -0.70
C THR A 103 -2.15 -22.19 0.50
N GLN A 104 -0.91 -21.73 0.34
CA GLN A 104 0.07 -21.66 1.44
C GLN A 104 -0.39 -20.68 2.53
N LEU A 105 -1.00 -19.55 2.17
CA LEU A 105 -1.56 -18.60 3.14
C LEU A 105 -2.73 -19.21 3.92
N ASP A 106 -3.62 -19.97 3.27
CA ASP A 106 -4.70 -20.69 3.94
C ASP A 106 -4.14 -21.70 4.96
N GLU A 107 -3.05 -22.40 4.63
CA GLU A 107 -2.40 -23.31 5.56
C GLU A 107 -1.71 -22.61 6.74
N ILE A 108 -1.14 -21.43 6.50
CA ILE A 108 -0.57 -20.55 7.54
C ILE A 108 -1.69 -20.10 8.47
N GLU A 109 -2.80 -19.60 7.93
CA GLU A 109 -3.96 -19.15 8.71
C GLU A 109 -4.54 -20.29 9.55
N HIS A 110 -4.75 -21.45 8.96
CA HIS A 110 -5.22 -22.63 9.69
C HIS A 110 -4.28 -22.97 10.86
N THR A 111 -2.97 -22.97 10.62
CA THR A 111 -1.98 -23.24 11.68
C THR A 111 -1.94 -22.13 12.73
N TYR A 112 -2.06 -20.88 12.32
CA TYR A 112 -2.08 -19.71 13.21
C TYR A 112 -3.33 -19.70 14.11
N SER A 113 -4.50 -20.06 13.57
CA SER A 113 -5.76 -20.12 14.32
C SER A 113 -5.72 -21.12 15.48
N SER A 114 -4.87 -22.16 15.41
CA SER A 114 -4.63 -23.09 16.53
C SER A 114 -4.06 -22.40 17.78
N LEU A 115 -3.44 -21.23 17.60
CA LEU A 115 -2.90 -20.37 18.64
C LEU A 115 -3.95 -19.40 19.21
N GLY A 116 -5.24 -19.57 18.89
CA GLY A 116 -6.34 -18.70 19.32
C GLY A 116 -6.44 -18.46 20.82
N VAL A 117 -5.91 -19.36 21.66
CA VAL A 117 -5.81 -19.17 23.12
C VAL A 117 -5.02 -17.92 23.52
N TYR A 118 -4.08 -17.45 22.69
CA TYR A 118 -3.31 -16.23 22.97
C TYR A 118 -4.15 -14.96 22.89
N SER A 119 -5.30 -14.98 22.21
CA SER A 119 -6.26 -13.87 22.22
C SER A 119 -6.83 -13.58 23.62
N ALA A 120 -6.83 -14.55 24.53
CA ALA A 120 -7.32 -14.43 25.89
C ALA A 120 -6.24 -13.99 26.91
N ILE A 121 -4.96 -13.94 26.50
CA ILE A 121 -3.82 -13.62 27.38
C ILE A 121 -3.44 -12.14 27.18
N PRO A 122 -3.60 -11.25 28.19
CA PRO A 122 -3.44 -9.80 27.99
C PRO A 122 -2.13 -9.36 27.33
N VAL A 123 -1.00 -9.99 27.68
CA VAL A 123 0.33 -9.63 27.15
C VAL A 123 0.57 -10.18 25.74
N ALA A 124 -0.06 -11.30 25.37
CA ALA A 124 0.12 -11.94 24.07
C ALA A 124 -1.01 -11.61 23.07
N ARG A 125 -2.10 -11.03 23.56
CA ARG A 125 -3.30 -10.70 22.79
C ARG A 125 -2.99 -9.78 21.60
N THR A 126 -2.21 -8.72 21.83
CA THR A 126 -1.83 -7.78 20.78
C THR A 126 -1.09 -8.49 19.64
N TYR A 127 -0.03 -9.25 19.95
CA TYR A 127 0.72 -10.00 18.95
C TYR A 127 -0.10 -11.07 18.21
N TYR A 128 -1.11 -11.65 18.87
CA TYR A 128 -2.04 -12.58 18.23
C TYR A 128 -2.97 -11.83 17.25
N ILE A 129 -3.50 -10.68 17.65
CA ILE A 129 -4.35 -9.85 16.79
C ILE A 129 -3.52 -9.33 15.60
N ASP A 130 -2.34 -8.76 15.84
CA ASP A 130 -1.48 -8.24 14.79
C ASP A 130 -1.15 -9.30 13.71
N GLY A 131 -0.95 -10.56 14.11
CA GLY A 131 -0.76 -11.64 13.12
C GLY A 131 -2.04 -12.04 12.39
N THR A 132 -3.23 -11.97 13.03
CA THR A 132 -4.50 -12.13 12.29
C THR A 132 -4.72 -11.00 11.28
N GLU A 133 -4.41 -9.76 11.65
CA GLU A 133 -4.48 -8.60 10.76
C GLU A 133 -3.45 -8.73 9.61
N GLY A 134 -2.23 -9.19 9.90
CA GLY A 134 -1.21 -9.43 8.87
C GLY A 134 -1.60 -10.51 7.87
N ILE A 135 -2.26 -11.58 8.30
CA ILE A 135 -2.80 -12.63 7.42
C ILE A 135 -3.96 -12.08 6.58
N ALA A 136 -4.85 -11.28 7.18
CA ALA A 136 -5.95 -10.64 6.47
C ALA A 136 -5.44 -9.65 5.40
N ALA A 137 -4.40 -8.87 5.73
CA ALA A 137 -3.70 -8.00 4.79
C ALA A 137 -3.10 -8.79 3.63
N ALA A 138 -2.38 -9.89 3.92
CA ALA A 138 -1.80 -10.75 2.88
C ALA A 138 -2.88 -11.34 1.96
N ARG A 139 -4.05 -11.71 2.51
CA ARG A 139 -5.18 -12.22 1.73
C ARG A 139 -5.75 -11.15 0.80
N ALA A 140 -5.94 -9.93 1.30
CA ALA A 140 -6.40 -8.80 0.51
C ALA A 140 -5.40 -8.45 -0.61
N GLY A 141 -4.10 -8.42 -0.31
CA GLY A 141 -3.05 -8.21 -1.30
C GLY A 141 -3.01 -9.30 -2.40
N LEU A 142 -3.21 -10.57 -2.04
CA LEU A 142 -3.30 -11.66 -3.02
C LEU A 142 -4.57 -11.59 -3.87
N ALA A 143 -5.69 -11.13 -3.32
CA ALA A 143 -6.91 -10.91 -4.09
C ALA A 143 -6.74 -9.76 -5.10
N ALA A 144 -6.09 -8.66 -4.69
CA ALA A 144 -5.71 -7.56 -5.58
C ALA A 144 -4.77 -8.04 -6.70
N ALA A 145 -3.77 -8.84 -6.37
CA ALA A 145 -2.83 -9.41 -7.35
C ALA A 145 -3.54 -10.34 -8.35
N GLU A 146 -4.42 -11.22 -7.88
CA GLU A 146 -5.19 -12.13 -8.74
C GLU A 146 -6.08 -11.36 -9.73
N LYS A 147 -6.83 -10.37 -9.25
CA LYS A 147 -7.65 -9.49 -10.09
C LYS A 147 -6.81 -8.71 -11.09
N SER A 148 -5.62 -8.24 -10.68
CA SER A 148 -4.70 -7.52 -11.57
C SER A 148 -4.23 -8.41 -12.73
N ILE A 149 -3.84 -9.66 -12.44
CA ILE A 149 -3.44 -10.61 -13.49
C ILE A 149 -4.62 -10.95 -14.41
N ALA A 150 -5.81 -11.19 -13.85
CA ALA A 150 -7.01 -11.44 -14.63
C ALA A 150 -7.41 -10.26 -15.53
N ALA A 151 -7.24 -9.02 -15.06
CA ALA A 151 -7.49 -7.81 -15.85
C ALA A 151 -6.47 -7.62 -16.98
N MET A 152 -5.23 -8.09 -16.80
CA MET A 152 -4.16 -8.00 -17.79
C MET A 152 -4.23 -9.12 -18.84
N GLU A 153 -4.76 -10.30 -18.49
CA GLU A 153 -4.78 -11.49 -19.34
C GLU A 153 -5.36 -11.24 -20.75
N PRO A 154 -6.50 -10.54 -20.94
CA PRO A 154 -7.03 -10.25 -22.28
C PRO A 154 -6.13 -9.36 -23.14
N TYR A 155 -5.18 -8.64 -22.51
CA TYR A 155 -4.30 -7.67 -23.14
C TYR A 155 -2.82 -8.03 -23.01
N ALA A 156 -2.53 -9.28 -22.63
CA ALA A 156 -1.18 -9.75 -22.31
C ALA A 156 -0.18 -9.36 -23.41
N ASP A 157 -0.48 -9.70 -24.67
CA ASP A 157 0.44 -9.43 -25.79
C ASP A 157 0.64 -7.94 -26.09
N VAL A 158 -0.37 -7.10 -25.82
CA VAL A 158 -0.28 -5.64 -26.02
C VAL A 158 0.62 -5.03 -24.95
N LEU A 159 0.52 -5.53 -23.73
CA LEU A 159 1.31 -5.11 -22.58
C LEU A 159 2.72 -5.73 -22.56
N GLY A 160 3.09 -6.52 -23.58
CA GLY A 160 4.39 -7.17 -23.68
C GLY A 160 4.54 -8.40 -22.79
N PHE A 161 3.43 -8.97 -22.32
CA PHE A 161 3.39 -10.23 -21.58
C PHE A 161 3.17 -11.43 -22.52
N SER A 162 3.75 -12.57 -22.14
CA SER A 162 3.41 -13.87 -22.71
C SER A 162 2.08 -14.36 -22.11
N GLY A 163 1.09 -14.59 -22.97
CA GLY A 163 -0.20 -15.19 -22.64
C GLY A 163 -0.37 -16.60 -23.23
N GLU A 164 -1.44 -17.31 -22.88
CA GLU A 164 -1.78 -18.62 -23.49
C GLU A 164 -2.16 -18.49 -24.98
N SER A 165 -2.62 -17.32 -25.39
CA SER A 165 -2.95 -16.98 -26.77
C SER A 165 -2.09 -15.81 -27.22
N SER A 166 -1.38 -15.96 -28.34
CA SER A 166 -0.77 -14.82 -29.02
C SER A 166 -1.84 -14.07 -29.82
N PHE A 167 -2.02 -12.79 -29.54
CA PHE A 167 -2.83 -11.88 -30.34
C PHE A 167 -2.27 -11.85 -31.77
N GLU A 168 -3.00 -12.47 -32.70
CA GLU A 168 -2.65 -12.51 -34.14
C GLU A 168 -2.86 -11.14 -34.84
N GLY A 169 -3.20 -10.08 -34.10
CA GLY A 169 -3.64 -8.81 -34.67
C GLY A 169 -2.52 -7.78 -34.83
N GLY A 170 -2.23 -7.46 -36.09
CA GLY A 170 -1.85 -6.12 -36.54
C GLY A 170 -0.54 -5.54 -36.01
N THR A 171 -0.39 -4.24 -36.27
CA THR A 171 0.72 -3.39 -35.81
C THR A 171 0.56 -3.05 -34.31
N ILE A 172 1.57 -2.44 -33.71
CA ILE A 172 1.48 -1.92 -32.33
C ILE A 172 0.37 -0.87 -32.20
N GLU A 173 0.15 -0.06 -33.24
CA GLU A 173 -0.93 0.94 -33.28
C GLU A 173 -2.31 0.29 -33.19
N ASP A 174 -2.55 -0.79 -33.95
CA ASP A 174 -3.82 -1.52 -33.92
C ASP A 174 -4.11 -2.12 -32.54
N ARG A 175 -3.06 -2.58 -31.85
CA ARG A 175 -3.14 -3.14 -30.49
C ARG A 175 -3.48 -2.06 -29.46
N LEU A 176 -2.85 -0.91 -29.57
CA LEU A 176 -3.13 0.24 -28.69
C LEU A 176 -4.56 0.73 -28.87
N ALA A 177 -5.05 0.80 -30.12
CA ALA A 177 -6.43 1.16 -30.41
C ALA A 177 -7.43 0.23 -29.71
N VAL A 178 -7.20 -1.09 -29.77
CA VAL A 178 -8.04 -2.09 -29.09
C VAL A 178 -8.00 -1.90 -27.58
N LEU A 179 -6.82 -1.66 -26.99
CA LEU A 179 -6.68 -1.40 -25.56
C LEU A 179 -7.48 -0.16 -25.12
N LEU A 180 -7.34 0.94 -25.84
CA LEU A 180 -8.04 2.19 -25.54
C LEU A 180 -9.57 2.03 -25.62
N GLN A 181 -10.07 1.31 -26.63
CA GLN A 181 -11.50 1.03 -26.81
C GLN A 181 -12.07 0.06 -25.76
N THR A 182 -11.22 -0.69 -25.08
CA THR A 182 -11.63 -1.68 -24.08
C THR A 182 -11.35 -1.24 -22.65
N LEU A 183 -10.72 -0.08 -22.44
CA LEU A 183 -10.38 0.46 -21.13
C LEU A 183 -11.60 0.66 -20.23
N ASP A 184 -12.75 1.03 -20.80
CA ASP A 184 -14.03 1.13 -20.07
C ASP A 184 -14.44 -0.20 -19.42
N LYS A 185 -14.04 -1.34 -20.01
CA LYS A 185 -14.29 -2.67 -19.45
C LYS A 185 -13.30 -3.03 -18.35
N VAL A 186 -12.15 -2.37 -18.30
CA VAL A 186 -11.10 -2.57 -17.29
C VAL A 186 -11.40 -1.74 -16.04
N ASN A 187 -12.11 -0.62 -16.16
CA ASN A 187 -12.46 0.25 -15.03
C ASN A 187 -13.11 -0.49 -13.83
N PRO A 188 -14.11 -1.36 -14.00
CA PRO A 188 -14.67 -2.12 -12.88
C PRO A 188 -13.65 -3.02 -12.18
N GLU A 189 -12.72 -3.61 -12.92
CA GLU A 189 -11.64 -4.43 -12.36
C GLU A 189 -10.67 -3.57 -11.56
N LEU A 190 -10.32 -2.39 -12.07
CA LEU A 190 -9.50 -1.43 -11.31
C LEU A 190 -10.19 -0.99 -10.02
N ASP A 191 -11.53 -0.84 -10.00
CA ASP A 191 -12.27 -0.52 -8.76
C ASP A 191 -12.14 -1.68 -7.77
N ALA A 192 -12.34 -2.91 -8.25
CA ALA A 192 -12.25 -4.11 -7.44
C ALA A 192 -10.84 -4.34 -6.87
N ILE A 193 -9.78 -3.97 -7.61
CA ILE A 193 -8.39 -3.99 -7.16
C ILE A 193 -8.16 -2.91 -6.09
N SER A 194 -8.65 -1.69 -6.32
CA SER A 194 -8.52 -0.58 -5.37
C SER A 194 -9.18 -0.88 -4.03
N VAL A 195 -10.32 -1.57 -4.04
CA VAL A 195 -11.00 -2.01 -2.81
C VAL A 195 -10.12 -2.99 -2.01
N ASP A 196 -9.52 -3.97 -2.67
CA ASP A 196 -8.66 -4.95 -1.99
C ASP A 196 -7.37 -4.32 -1.46
N LEU A 197 -6.76 -3.40 -2.22
CA LEU A 197 -5.60 -2.63 -1.74
C LEU A 197 -5.96 -1.75 -0.54
N GLY A 198 -7.12 -1.10 -0.55
CA GLY A 198 -7.63 -0.34 0.59
C GLY A 198 -7.91 -1.22 1.82
N GLN A 199 -8.35 -2.47 1.62
CA GLN A 199 -8.49 -3.43 2.72
C GLN A 199 -7.14 -3.87 3.27
N MET A 200 -6.15 -4.11 2.39
CA MET A 200 -4.78 -4.43 2.80
C MET A 200 -4.19 -3.30 3.68
N ASP A 201 -4.34 -2.04 3.25
CA ASP A 201 -3.94 -0.86 4.04
C ASP A 201 -4.64 -0.83 5.40
N ALA A 202 -5.96 -1.04 5.42
CA ALA A 202 -6.75 -0.99 6.65
C ALA A 202 -6.32 -2.04 7.67
N TYR A 203 -5.98 -3.26 7.23
CA TYR A 203 -5.47 -4.32 8.09
C TYR A 203 -4.05 -4.02 8.58
N LEU A 204 -3.14 -3.59 7.68
CA LEU A 204 -1.77 -3.24 8.07
C LEU A 204 -1.72 -2.06 9.05
N ALA A 205 -2.64 -1.10 8.93
CA ALA A 205 -2.74 0.05 9.83
C ALA A 205 -3.03 -0.35 11.29
N GLN A 206 -3.63 -1.52 11.54
CA GLN A 206 -3.88 -2.02 12.88
C GLN A 206 -2.62 -2.55 13.58
N ILE A 207 -1.59 -2.90 12.81
CA ILE A 207 -0.34 -3.44 13.33
C ILE A 207 0.55 -2.28 13.76
N ASP A 208 0.80 -2.12 15.06
CA ASP A 208 1.71 -1.10 15.56
C ASP A 208 3.15 -1.63 15.59
N GLU A 209 3.97 -1.13 14.66
CA GLU A 209 5.38 -1.52 14.49
C GLU A 209 6.25 -1.20 15.71
N SER A 210 5.81 -0.29 16.60
CA SER A 210 6.54 0.06 17.82
C SER A 210 6.48 -1.07 18.87
N ASN A 211 5.54 -2.01 18.74
CA ASN A 211 5.44 -3.20 19.60
C ASN A 211 6.49 -4.28 19.28
N TYR A 212 7.24 -4.11 18.19
CA TYR A 212 8.21 -5.09 17.70
C TYR A 212 9.65 -4.59 17.87
N PRO A 213 10.58 -5.46 18.32
CA PRO A 213 12.00 -5.12 18.35
C PRO A 213 12.57 -5.01 16.94
N ASP A 214 13.68 -4.29 16.79
CA ASP A 214 14.32 -4.11 15.48
C ASP A 214 14.70 -5.44 14.83
N SER A 215 15.07 -6.46 15.61
CA SER A 215 15.29 -7.81 15.10
C SER A 215 14.87 -8.93 16.05
N ILE A 216 14.44 -10.05 15.46
CA ILE A 216 14.16 -11.31 16.17
C ILE A 216 14.99 -12.41 15.51
N ARG A 217 15.91 -13.03 16.26
CA ARG A 217 16.81 -14.09 15.75
C ARG A 217 17.56 -13.69 14.46
N GLY A 218 17.96 -12.42 14.37
CA GLY A 218 18.67 -11.86 13.20
C GLY A 218 17.78 -11.46 12.03
N GLN A 219 16.46 -11.57 12.13
CA GLN A 219 15.51 -11.11 11.12
C GLN A 219 14.97 -9.73 11.48
N PRO A 220 15.00 -8.73 10.56
CA PRO A 220 14.55 -7.35 10.83
C PRO A 220 13.02 -7.22 10.78
N VAL A 221 12.31 -7.79 11.77
CA VAL A 221 10.84 -7.92 11.76
C VAL A 221 10.14 -6.56 11.69
N LYS A 222 10.62 -5.56 12.44
CA LYS A 222 10.05 -4.21 12.41
C LYS A 222 10.15 -3.59 11.01
N GLU A 223 11.29 -3.78 10.34
CA GLU A 223 11.52 -3.26 8.99
C GLU A 223 10.58 -3.93 7.99
N TYR A 224 10.33 -5.24 8.10
CA TYR A 224 9.37 -5.93 7.23
C TYR A 224 7.94 -5.41 7.37
N ILE A 225 7.51 -5.03 8.59
CA ILE A 225 6.20 -4.41 8.82
C ILE A 225 6.13 -3.04 8.14
N VAL A 226 7.17 -2.21 8.31
CA VAL A 226 7.24 -0.87 7.69
C VAL A 226 7.24 -0.99 6.17
N GLN A 227 8.08 -1.85 5.59
CA GLN A 227 8.12 -2.08 4.15
C GLN A 227 6.78 -2.57 3.60
N ALA A 228 6.08 -3.45 4.31
CA ALA A 228 4.76 -3.92 3.91
C ALA A 228 3.74 -2.76 3.88
N LYS A 229 3.74 -1.89 4.90
CA LYS A 229 2.89 -0.69 4.96
C LYS A 229 3.18 0.28 3.82
N GLU A 230 4.47 0.59 3.58
CA GLU A 230 4.89 1.51 2.53
C GLU A 230 4.55 0.98 1.14
N LEU A 231 4.77 -0.31 0.89
CA LEU A 231 4.43 -0.95 -0.39
C LEU A 231 2.91 -0.92 -0.64
N SER A 232 2.13 -1.25 0.40
CA SER A 232 0.66 -1.24 0.33
C SER A 232 0.13 0.17 0.02
N ALA A 233 0.57 1.16 0.80
CA ALA A 233 0.18 2.55 0.61
C ALA A 233 0.61 3.08 -0.75
N GLY A 234 1.84 2.76 -1.19
CA GLY A 234 2.34 3.16 -2.51
C GLY A 234 1.52 2.55 -3.65
N ALA A 235 1.16 1.27 -3.56
CA ALA A 235 0.33 0.60 -4.57
C ALA A 235 -1.09 1.20 -4.63
N HIS A 236 -1.71 1.44 -3.47
CA HIS A 236 -3.03 2.05 -3.40
C HIS A 236 -3.02 3.50 -3.91
N SER A 237 -2.04 4.31 -3.49
CA SER A 237 -1.89 5.70 -3.95
C SER A 237 -1.71 5.74 -5.46
N ALA A 238 -0.77 4.94 -6.01
CA ALA A 238 -0.54 4.87 -7.44
C ALA A 238 -1.84 4.56 -8.20
N LEU A 239 -2.57 3.50 -7.81
CA LEU A 239 -3.82 3.18 -8.50
C LEU A 239 -4.86 4.29 -8.38
N SER A 240 -5.01 4.91 -7.22
CA SER A 240 -6.00 5.97 -6.98
C SER A 240 -5.67 7.27 -7.73
N GLU A 241 -4.40 7.64 -7.81
CA GLU A 241 -3.91 8.86 -8.46
C GLU A 241 -3.88 8.74 -9.98
N PHE A 242 -3.59 7.55 -10.52
CA PHE A 242 -3.61 7.30 -11.96
C PHE A 242 -5.01 7.03 -12.50
N ARG A 243 -6.00 6.73 -11.65
CA ARG A 243 -7.38 6.44 -12.07
C ARG A 243 -8.01 7.53 -12.94
N PRO A 244 -7.92 8.83 -12.59
CA PRO A 244 -8.44 9.90 -13.44
C PRO A 244 -7.75 9.95 -14.81
N VAL A 245 -6.45 9.68 -14.86
CA VAL A 245 -5.68 9.65 -16.12
C VAL A 245 -6.15 8.49 -17.01
N ILE A 246 -6.27 7.29 -16.44
CA ILE A 246 -6.77 6.10 -17.15
C ILE A 246 -8.18 6.36 -17.71
N ASN A 247 -9.07 6.97 -16.92
CA ASN A 247 -10.43 7.27 -17.36
C ASN A 247 -10.50 8.29 -18.51
N GLN A 248 -9.57 9.25 -18.57
CA GLN A 248 -9.55 10.27 -19.60
C GLN A 248 -8.77 9.85 -20.85
N LEU A 249 -7.88 8.86 -20.71
CA LEU A 249 -7.00 8.42 -21.79
C LEU A 249 -7.73 8.06 -23.10
N PRO A 250 -8.89 7.35 -23.09
CA PRO A 250 -9.61 7.04 -24.33
C PRO A 250 -10.13 8.28 -25.06
N SER A 251 -10.60 9.30 -24.33
CA SER A 251 -11.05 10.56 -24.93
C SER A 251 -9.86 11.34 -25.48
N VAL A 252 -8.79 11.48 -24.68
CA VAL A 252 -7.56 12.20 -25.08
C VAL A 252 -6.92 11.55 -26.30
N ALA A 253 -6.93 10.22 -26.37
CA ALA A 253 -6.39 9.46 -27.50
C ALA A 253 -7.34 9.34 -28.71
N GLY A 254 -8.49 10.01 -28.68
CA GLY A 254 -9.45 10.01 -29.79
C GLY A 254 -10.09 8.64 -30.08
N ALA A 255 -10.25 7.80 -29.06
CA ALA A 255 -10.86 6.48 -29.16
C ALA A 255 -12.39 6.48 -28.93
N THR A 256 -12.92 7.43 -28.16
CA THR A 256 -14.36 7.52 -27.84
C THR A 256 -15.09 8.66 -28.57
N GLU A 257 -14.42 9.79 -28.78
CA GLU A 257 -14.99 11.01 -29.36
C GLU A 257 -14.55 11.26 -30.82
N GLY A 258 -13.76 10.34 -31.40
CA GLY A 258 -13.18 10.48 -32.74
C GLY A 258 -11.85 11.24 -32.75
N LYS A 259 -11.39 11.62 -33.95
CA LYS A 259 -10.13 12.33 -34.17
C LYS A 259 -10.06 13.62 -33.34
N LYS A 260 -9.03 13.74 -32.50
CA LYS A 260 -8.70 14.92 -31.68
C LYS A 260 -7.55 15.69 -32.27
N LYS A 261 -7.52 17.01 -32.14
CA LYS A 261 -6.40 17.86 -32.54
C LYS A 261 -5.80 18.58 -31.34
N TYR A 262 -4.47 18.55 -31.23
CA TYR A 262 -3.75 19.22 -30.15
C TYR A 262 -2.73 20.19 -30.72
N LEU A 263 -2.71 21.39 -30.14
CA LEU A 263 -1.60 22.31 -30.29
C LEU A 263 -0.51 21.93 -29.29
N VAL A 264 0.62 21.49 -29.79
CA VAL A 264 1.80 21.18 -28.98
C VAL A 264 2.74 22.37 -29.00
N LEU A 265 3.09 22.89 -27.83
CA LEU A 265 4.02 24.00 -27.64
C LEU A 265 5.34 23.46 -27.10
N PHE A 266 6.45 23.82 -27.75
CA PHE A 266 7.78 23.45 -27.32
C PHE A 266 8.37 24.57 -26.47
N GLN A 267 8.94 24.21 -25.31
CA GLN A 267 9.46 25.15 -24.33
C GLN A 267 10.98 25.03 -24.18
N ASN A 268 11.65 26.17 -24.12
CA ASN A 268 13.04 26.28 -23.68
C ASN A 268 13.08 26.75 -22.23
N ASP A 269 13.37 25.80 -21.34
CA ASP A 269 13.49 25.98 -19.90
C ASP A 269 14.76 26.76 -19.49
N ASN A 270 15.77 26.88 -20.37
CA ASN A 270 16.89 27.80 -20.16
C ASN A 270 16.48 29.28 -20.21
N GLU A 271 15.33 29.57 -20.81
CA GLU A 271 14.73 30.90 -20.79
C GLU A 271 13.40 30.85 -20.05
N LEU A 272 13.49 30.64 -18.74
CA LEU A 272 12.36 30.30 -17.90
C LEU A 272 11.20 31.29 -18.01
N ARG A 273 10.00 30.72 -18.19
CA ARG A 273 8.71 31.37 -18.02
C ARG A 273 7.89 30.58 -17.00
N PRO A 274 6.87 31.19 -16.36
CA PRO A 274 6.07 30.53 -15.34
C PRO A 274 5.48 29.17 -15.73
N THR A 275 5.22 28.91 -17.02
CA THR A 275 4.67 27.62 -17.49
C THR A 275 5.71 26.57 -17.89
N GLY A 276 7.00 26.79 -17.63
CA GLY A 276 8.09 25.84 -17.91
C GLY A 276 9.24 26.42 -18.73
N GLY A 277 8.97 27.37 -19.62
CA GLY A 277 10.02 27.96 -20.47
C GLY A 277 9.48 28.87 -21.55
N PHE A 278 10.37 29.53 -22.28
CA PHE A 278 10.02 30.34 -23.45
C PHE A 278 9.46 29.44 -24.56
N LEU A 279 8.36 29.85 -25.20
CA LEU A 279 7.78 29.11 -26.32
C LEU A 279 8.69 29.27 -27.53
N THR A 280 9.23 28.19 -28.08
CA THR A 280 10.19 28.23 -29.20
C THR A 280 9.60 27.77 -30.52
N ALA A 281 8.70 26.80 -30.49
CA ALA A 281 8.07 26.23 -31.66
C ALA A 281 6.69 25.69 -31.30
N TYR A 282 5.91 25.36 -32.32
CA TYR A 282 4.64 24.67 -32.14
C TYR A 282 4.43 23.56 -33.17
N ALA A 283 3.50 22.67 -32.87
CA ALA A 283 2.99 21.69 -33.81
C ALA A 283 1.48 21.53 -33.64
N ILE A 284 0.79 21.20 -34.72
CA ILE A 284 -0.57 20.67 -34.68
C ILE A 284 -0.44 19.18 -34.92
N ILE A 285 -0.82 18.40 -33.92
CA ILE A 285 -0.93 16.96 -34.03
C ILE A 285 -2.40 16.57 -34.02
N SER A 286 -2.69 15.45 -34.65
CA SER A 286 -3.98 14.81 -34.51
C SER A 286 -3.82 13.40 -33.95
N VAL A 287 -4.79 13.00 -33.14
CA VAL A 287 -4.80 11.69 -32.49
C VAL A 287 -6.14 11.03 -32.76
N GLU A 288 -6.11 9.84 -33.34
CA GLU A 288 -7.30 9.04 -33.61
C GLU A 288 -7.04 7.58 -33.24
N ASN A 289 -7.83 7.03 -32.32
CA ASN A 289 -7.63 5.69 -31.77
C ASN A 289 -6.18 5.42 -31.27
N GLY A 290 -5.53 6.43 -30.68
CA GLY A 290 -4.15 6.35 -30.21
C GLY A 290 -3.07 6.52 -31.29
N LYS A 291 -3.46 6.64 -32.57
CA LYS A 291 -2.53 6.93 -33.66
C LYS A 291 -2.28 8.43 -33.74
N VAL A 292 -1.01 8.84 -33.65
CA VAL A 292 -0.59 10.24 -33.70
C VAL A 292 -0.10 10.59 -35.10
N GLU A 293 -0.66 11.64 -35.70
CA GLU A 293 -0.24 12.18 -36.99
C GLU A 293 0.09 13.67 -36.86
N ALA A 294 1.28 14.08 -37.30
CA ALA A 294 1.66 15.48 -37.36
C ALA A 294 0.98 16.14 -38.57
N GLU A 295 0.18 17.18 -38.34
CA GLU A 295 -0.47 17.96 -39.39
C GLU A 295 0.35 19.17 -39.79
N LYS A 296 1.00 19.83 -38.82
CA LYS A 296 1.83 21.01 -39.02
C LYS A 296 2.88 21.12 -37.93
N SER A 297 4.02 21.72 -38.24
CA SER A 297 5.00 22.19 -37.26
C SER A 297 5.72 23.41 -37.83
N ASP A 298 5.98 24.40 -36.98
CA ASP A 298 6.72 25.59 -37.35
C ASP A 298 7.39 26.24 -36.14
N ASP A 299 8.29 27.18 -36.41
CA ASP A 299 8.88 28.06 -35.41
C ASP A 299 7.84 29.05 -34.88
N ILE A 300 7.90 29.39 -33.58
CA ILE A 300 6.97 30.35 -32.97
C ILE A 300 7.07 31.74 -33.62
N TYR A 301 8.24 32.11 -34.15
CA TYR A 301 8.47 33.38 -34.82
C TYR A 301 7.73 33.46 -36.16
N GLU A 302 7.50 32.35 -36.86
CA GLU A 302 6.68 32.32 -38.08
C GLU A 302 5.20 32.56 -37.76
N LEU A 303 4.75 32.10 -36.60
CA LEU A 303 3.41 32.38 -36.08
C LEU A 303 3.29 33.86 -35.66
N ASP A 304 4.28 34.40 -34.94
CA ASP A 304 4.29 35.80 -34.52
C ASP A 304 4.33 36.78 -35.69
N GLN A 305 5.04 36.45 -36.78
CA GLN A 305 5.08 37.30 -37.99
C GLN A 305 3.69 37.45 -38.63
N GLN A 306 2.82 36.46 -38.48
CA GLN A 306 1.45 36.46 -39.00
C GLN A 306 0.46 37.09 -38.01
N TYR A 307 0.79 37.04 -36.73
CA TYR A 307 0.01 37.66 -35.66
C TYR A 307 0.16 39.18 -35.67
N ARG A 308 -0.97 39.88 -35.55
CA ARG A 308 -1.00 41.35 -35.42
C ARG A 308 -1.31 41.71 -33.98
N ALA A 309 -0.26 41.83 -33.18
CA ALA A 309 -0.39 42.18 -31.77
C ALA A 309 -1.21 43.45 -31.58
N THR A 310 -2.28 43.33 -30.79
CA THR A 310 -3.18 44.44 -30.44
C THR A 310 -2.94 44.98 -29.02
N GLN A 311 -2.17 44.23 -28.22
CA GLN A 311 -1.89 44.52 -26.82
C GLN A 311 -0.43 44.93 -26.64
N ASP A 312 -0.22 45.93 -25.78
CA ASP A 312 1.11 46.30 -25.32
C ASP A 312 1.71 45.19 -24.44
N ILE A 313 3.04 45.07 -24.46
CA ILE A 313 3.73 44.12 -23.59
C ILE A 313 3.37 44.38 -22.09
N PRO A 314 2.98 43.33 -21.33
CA PRO A 314 2.65 43.50 -19.92
C PRO A 314 3.83 44.07 -19.13
N GLU A 315 3.57 45.02 -18.22
CA GLU A 315 4.61 45.73 -17.46
C GLU A 315 5.61 44.79 -16.78
N LYS A 316 5.10 43.68 -16.20
CA LYS A 316 5.91 42.65 -15.55
C LYS A 316 6.97 42.02 -16.48
N LEU A 317 6.65 41.90 -17.76
CA LEU A 317 7.51 41.35 -18.79
C LEU A 317 8.38 42.44 -19.43
N GLY A 318 7.76 43.57 -19.80
CA GLY A 318 8.43 44.72 -20.44
C GLY A 318 9.51 45.39 -19.57
N LYS A 319 9.46 45.19 -18.24
CA LYS A 319 10.56 45.56 -17.34
C LYS A 319 11.90 44.89 -17.68
N TYR A 320 11.85 43.67 -18.22
CA TYR A 320 13.03 42.85 -18.52
C TYR A 320 13.24 42.69 -20.04
N LEU A 321 12.17 42.54 -20.81
CA LEU A 321 12.19 42.45 -22.27
C LEU A 321 12.01 43.83 -22.91
N THR A 322 13.06 44.65 -22.83
CA THR A 322 13.02 46.06 -23.27
C THR A 322 13.09 46.26 -24.79
N THR A 323 13.30 45.19 -25.56
CA THR A 323 13.35 45.24 -27.03
C THR A 323 11.99 45.10 -27.68
N GLU A 324 10.97 44.65 -26.93
CA GLU A 324 9.63 44.41 -27.41
C GLU A 324 8.69 45.49 -26.86
N SER A 325 7.85 46.07 -27.72
CA SER A 325 6.76 46.97 -27.28
C SER A 325 5.39 46.30 -27.34
N ALA A 326 5.24 45.30 -28.19
CA ALA A 326 4.00 44.54 -28.36
C ALA A 326 4.06 43.20 -27.64
N TRP A 327 2.91 42.69 -27.19
CA TRP A 327 2.83 41.38 -26.57
C TRP A 327 2.70 40.28 -27.64
N ASN A 328 3.82 39.63 -27.96
CA ASN A 328 3.89 38.55 -28.93
C ASN A 328 3.35 37.23 -28.36
N LEU A 329 2.88 36.31 -29.21
CA LEU A 329 2.30 35.01 -28.80
C LEU A 329 3.31 34.18 -28.02
N ARG A 330 4.58 34.19 -28.45
CA ARG A 330 5.70 33.48 -27.78
C ARG A 330 5.89 33.84 -26.30
N ASP A 331 5.37 34.99 -25.88
CA ASP A 331 5.50 35.55 -24.54
C ASP A 331 4.15 35.55 -23.76
N MET A 332 3.11 34.89 -24.25
CA MET A 332 1.79 34.84 -23.60
C MET A 332 1.68 33.77 -22.49
N ASN A 333 2.80 33.29 -21.96
CA ASN A 333 2.87 32.25 -20.94
C ASN A 333 3.40 32.73 -19.57
N ILE A 334 3.01 33.94 -19.19
CA ILE A 334 3.52 34.68 -18.03
C ILE A 334 2.65 34.58 -16.77
N SER A 335 1.62 33.73 -16.77
CA SER A 335 0.88 33.31 -15.56
C SER A 335 1.46 31.98 -15.05
N PRO A 336 1.67 31.82 -13.73
CA PRO A 336 2.05 30.52 -13.15
C PRO A 336 0.94 29.47 -13.27
N ASP A 337 -0.31 29.89 -13.45
CA ASP A 337 -1.40 28.99 -13.79
C ASP A 337 -1.37 28.69 -15.31
N PHE A 338 -1.13 27.41 -15.65
CA PHE A 338 -0.97 26.97 -17.04
C PHE A 338 -2.22 27.26 -17.88
N ALA A 339 -3.40 26.93 -17.36
CA ALA A 339 -4.66 27.14 -18.05
C ALA A 339 -4.86 28.63 -18.38
N THR A 340 -4.64 29.52 -17.42
CA THR A 340 -4.75 30.98 -17.64
C THR A 340 -3.79 31.47 -18.73
N SER A 341 -2.55 30.98 -18.75
CA SER A 341 -1.57 31.33 -19.80
C SER A 341 -2.01 30.80 -21.17
N MET A 342 -2.51 29.57 -21.24
CA MET A 342 -2.93 28.95 -22.49
C MET A 342 -4.23 29.53 -23.02
N ASP A 343 -5.17 29.94 -22.15
CA ASP A 343 -6.38 30.67 -22.55
C ASP A 343 -6.04 32.01 -23.20
N GLN A 344 -5.08 32.74 -22.61
CA GLN A 344 -4.57 33.99 -23.17
C GLN A 344 -3.88 33.77 -24.52
N PHE A 345 -2.96 32.80 -24.59
CA PHE A 345 -2.27 32.44 -25.83
C PHE A 345 -3.28 32.04 -26.93
N TYR A 346 -4.21 31.16 -26.60
CA TYR A 346 -5.13 30.57 -27.57
C TYR A 346 -6.14 31.59 -28.10
N THR A 347 -6.64 32.48 -27.23
CA THR A 347 -7.52 33.58 -27.65
C THR A 347 -6.88 34.43 -28.76
N GLU A 348 -5.58 34.71 -28.64
CA GLU A 348 -4.85 35.52 -29.62
C GLU A 348 -4.39 34.69 -30.83
N TYR A 349 -4.01 33.42 -30.62
CA TYR A 349 -3.73 32.46 -31.69
C TYR A 349 -4.90 32.33 -32.66
N GLN A 350 -6.14 32.31 -32.16
CA GLN A 350 -7.34 32.22 -32.98
C GLN A 350 -7.55 33.42 -33.93
N THR A 351 -6.84 34.53 -33.70
CA THR A 351 -6.87 35.70 -34.60
C THR A 351 -5.93 35.56 -35.80
N VAL A 352 -4.98 34.61 -35.75
CA VAL A 352 -4.01 34.38 -36.82
C VAL A 352 -4.68 33.66 -37.99
N SER A 353 -4.70 34.31 -39.14
CA SER A 353 -5.39 33.80 -40.33
C SER A 353 -4.65 32.62 -40.96
N GLY A 354 -5.36 31.53 -41.26
CA GLY A 354 -4.78 30.34 -41.90
C GLY A 354 -4.26 29.29 -40.92
N GLU A 355 -4.32 29.57 -39.62
CA GLU A 355 -4.03 28.61 -38.56
C GLU A 355 -5.25 27.75 -38.21
N GLU A 356 -4.98 26.54 -37.72
CA GLU A 356 -6.04 25.61 -37.28
C GLU A 356 -6.77 26.20 -36.07
N GLN A 357 -8.10 26.22 -36.15
CA GLN A 357 -8.96 26.83 -35.13
C GLN A 357 -9.66 25.78 -34.29
N ASP A 358 -9.82 24.55 -34.81
CA ASP A 358 -10.48 23.45 -34.13
C ASP A 358 -9.45 22.61 -33.37
N ILE A 359 -9.11 23.05 -32.16
CA ILE A 359 -8.13 22.42 -31.28
C ILE A 359 -8.83 21.96 -30.00
N ASP A 360 -8.71 20.67 -29.67
CA ASP A 360 -9.30 20.05 -28.48
C ASP A 360 -8.50 20.32 -27.21
N GLY A 361 -7.21 20.65 -27.33
CA GLY A 361 -6.37 20.97 -26.19
C GLY A 361 -4.97 21.46 -26.55
N ILE A 362 -4.30 22.02 -25.55
CA ILE A 362 -2.93 22.53 -25.65
C ILE A 362 -2.02 21.71 -24.74
N ILE A 363 -0.94 21.18 -25.32
CA ILE A 363 0.08 20.40 -24.63
C ILE A 363 1.37 21.20 -24.69
N ALA A 364 2.05 21.40 -23.55
CA ALA A 364 3.39 21.95 -23.54
C ALA A 364 4.41 20.87 -23.21
N ILE A 365 5.52 20.86 -23.93
CA ILE A 365 6.64 19.95 -23.68
C ILE A 365 7.94 20.75 -23.61
N ASP A 366 8.74 20.44 -22.60
CA ASP A 366 10.05 21.06 -22.37
C ASP A 366 11.19 20.14 -22.82
N THR A 367 12.42 20.60 -22.59
CA THR A 367 13.64 19.87 -22.94
C THR A 367 13.87 18.65 -22.05
N GLU A 368 13.41 18.69 -20.80
CA GLU A 368 13.50 17.58 -19.84
C GLU A 368 12.62 16.40 -20.26
N PHE A 369 11.44 16.66 -20.82
CA PHE A 369 10.62 15.61 -21.43
C PHE A 369 11.37 14.87 -22.54
N LEU A 370 12.06 15.60 -23.43
CA LEU A 370 12.84 15.01 -24.51
C LEU A 370 14.03 14.21 -23.97
N LEU A 371 14.74 14.72 -22.95
CA LEU A 371 15.84 14.02 -22.30
C LEU A 371 15.36 12.72 -21.64
N SER A 372 14.21 12.79 -20.95
CA SER A 372 13.57 11.64 -20.32
C SER A 372 13.20 10.58 -21.35
N LEU A 373 12.66 10.99 -22.50
CA LEU A 373 12.31 10.08 -23.60
C LEU A 373 13.56 9.39 -24.18
N ILE A 374 14.65 10.13 -24.41
CA ILE A 374 15.91 9.56 -24.92
C ILE A 374 16.51 8.57 -23.93
N THR A 375 16.39 8.82 -22.63
CA THR A 375 16.93 7.92 -21.59
C THR A 375 16.21 6.56 -21.55
N LEU A 376 14.97 6.50 -22.04
CA LEU A 376 14.17 5.28 -22.11
C LEU A 376 14.48 4.44 -23.37
N LEU A 377 15.06 5.04 -24.41
CA LEU A 377 15.46 4.39 -25.66
C LEU A 377 16.88 3.83 -25.57
#